data_AF-A0AAN0YS11-F1
#
_entry.id   AF-A0AAN0YS11-F1
#
_cell.length_a   1.000
_cell.length_b   1.000
_cell.length_c   1.000
_cell.angle_alpha   90.00
_cell.angle_beta   90.00
_cell.angle_gamma   90.00
#
_symmetry.space_group_name_H-M   'P 1'
#
loop_
_entity.id
_entity.type
_entity.pdbx_description
1 polymer ?
#
loop_
_entity_poly.entity_id
_entity_poly.type
_entity_poly.pdbx_seq_one_letter_code
_entity_poly.pdbx_strand_id
1 'polypeptide(L)' 'MYEYHEILGSEKPIYRTKPPGLKTLFEIPSGEFLIDYEIVGYLEYEENGKKLYEPLYAIVRDES' A
#
# COMPACT_ATOMS: atom_id res chain seq x y z
N MET A 1 -10.82 4.13 12.06
CA MET A 1 -11.82 4.40 11.00
C MET A 1 -11.03 4.58 9.72
N TYR A 2 -11.26 3.73 8.72
CA TYR A 2 -10.54 3.80 7.44
C TYR A 2 -11.41 4.66 6.49
N GLU A 3 -10.91 5.82 6.07
CA GLU A 3 -11.60 6.68 5.09
C GLU A 3 -11.00 6.46 3.71
N TYR A 4 -11.79 5.91 2.80
CA TYR A 4 -11.42 5.73 1.40
C TYR A 4 -11.41 7.09 0.69
N HIS A 5 -10.28 7.43 0.08
CA HIS A 5 -10.18 8.55 -0.85
C HIS A 5 -9.74 7.95 -2.19
N GLU A 6 -10.38 8.31 -3.30
CA GLU A 6 -9.91 7.95 -4.64
C GLU A 6 -8.72 8.85 -5.00
N ILE A 7 -7.58 8.24 -5.37
CA ILE A 7 -6.60 8.96 -6.19
C ILE A 7 -7.23 9.00 -7.57
N LEU A 8 -7.45 10.18 -8.16
CA LEU A 8 -8.02 10.33 -9.51
C LEU A 8 -7.37 9.35 -10.50
N GLY A 9 -8.11 8.29 -10.87
CA GLY A 9 -7.68 7.24 -11.80
C GLY A 9 -7.07 5.97 -11.19
N SER A 10 -7.00 5.83 -9.86
CA SER A 10 -6.58 4.59 -9.18
C SER A 10 -7.77 3.97 -8.45
N GLU A 11 -8.14 2.75 -8.85
CA GLU A 11 -9.24 1.96 -8.24
C GLU A 11 -8.89 1.44 -6.83
N LYS A 12 -7.68 1.72 -6.34
CA LYS A 12 -7.15 1.16 -5.08
C LYS A 12 -7.42 2.13 -3.90
N PRO A 13 -7.73 1.59 -2.71
CA PRO A 13 -8.05 2.37 -1.53
C PRO A 13 -6.88 3.21 -0.99
N ILE A 14 -7.18 4.41 -0.50
CA ILE A 14 -6.25 5.22 0.31
C ILE A 14 -6.55 5.04 1.81
N TYR A 15 -5.52 4.89 2.61
CA TYR A 15 -5.56 4.75 4.06
C TYR A 15 -4.82 5.91 4.73
N ARG A 16 -5.37 6.49 5.81
CA ARG A 16 -4.64 7.42 6.69
C ARG A 16 -3.83 6.72 7.79
N THR A 17 -4.10 5.44 8.01
CA THR A 17 -3.39 4.60 8.98
C THR A 17 -3.12 3.27 8.33
N LYS A 18 -1.86 2.82 8.36
CA LYS A 18 -1.43 1.59 7.68
C LYS A 18 -2.22 0.39 8.23
N PRO A 19 -2.97 -0.33 7.38
CA PRO A 19 -3.64 -1.55 7.80
C PRO A 19 -2.62 -2.62 8.21
N PRO A 20 -2.94 -3.45 9.23
CA PRO A 20 -2.09 -4.57 9.60
C PRO A 20 -1.99 -5.57 8.45
N GLY A 21 -0.80 -6.14 8.25
CA GLY A 21 -0.53 -7.12 7.18
C GLY A 21 -0.15 -6.51 5.83
N LEU A 22 -0.33 -5.20 5.63
CA LEU A 22 0.18 -4.49 4.46
C LEU A 22 1.60 -3.97 4.71
N LYS A 23 2.44 -4.05 3.67
CA LYS A 23 3.85 -3.65 3.72
C LYS A 23 4.09 -2.46 2.81
N THR A 24 4.99 -1.56 3.19
CA THR A 24 5.59 -0.61 2.24
C THR A 24 6.72 -1.29 1.47
N LEU A 25 7.21 -0.66 0.40
CA LEU A 25 8.33 -1.20 -0.38
C LEU A 25 9.57 -1.50 0.48
N PHE A 26 9.84 -0.67 1.49
CA PHE A 26 10.99 -0.83 2.39
C PHE A 26 10.82 -1.98 3.40
N GLU A 27 9.59 -2.43 3.64
CA GLU A 27 9.28 -3.54 4.55
C GLU A 27 9.25 -4.91 3.85
N ILE A 28 9.38 -4.92 2.53
CA ILE A 28 9.52 -6.15 1.74
C ILE A 28 10.99 -6.56 1.80
N PRO A 29 11.33 -7.72 2.39
CA PRO A 29 12.71 -8.17 2.46
C PRO A 29 13.27 -8.40 1.07
N SER A 30 14.49 -7.93 0.80
CA SER A 30 15.19 -8.16 -0.47
C SER A 30 15.51 -9.64 -0.78
N GLY A 31 15.07 -10.59 0.06
CA GLY A 31 15.13 -12.03 -0.21
C GLY A 31 13.79 -12.62 -0.66
N GLU A 32 12.70 -11.85 -0.61
CA GLU A 32 11.34 -12.29 -0.95
C GLU A 32 10.93 -11.93 -2.38
N PHE A 33 11.90 -11.71 -3.29
CA PHE A 33 11.64 -11.46 -4.71
C PHE A 33 10.92 -12.61 -5.45
N LEU A 34 10.80 -13.79 -4.82
CA LEU A 34 10.02 -14.93 -5.33
C LEU A 34 8.54 -14.89 -4.93
N ILE A 35 8.16 -13.94 -4.06
CA ILE A 35 6.77 -13.74 -3.64
C ILE A 35 6.20 -12.59 -4.45
N ASP A 36 5.11 -12.85 -5.17
CA ASP A 36 4.42 -11.80 -5.90
C ASP A 36 3.73 -10.85 -4.91
N TYR A 37 4.08 -9.57 -5.02
CA TYR A 37 3.50 -8.50 -4.25
C TYR A 37 2.68 -7.60 -5.17
N GLU A 38 1.41 -7.37 -4.82
CA GLU A 38 0.54 -6.44 -5.55
C GLU A 38 0.29 -5.19 -4.72
N ILE A 39 0.23 -4.03 -5.39
CA ILE A 39 -0.26 -2.79 -4.80
C ILE A 39 -1.77 -2.95 -4.55
N VAL A 40 -2.15 -2.97 -3.28
CA VAL A 40 -3.55 -3.09 -2.84
C VAL A 40 -4.12 -1.79 -2.28
N GLY A 41 -3.30 -0.74 -2.20
CA GLY A 41 -3.73 0.57 -1.72
C GLY A 41 -2.57 1.53 -1.52
N TYR A 42 -2.87 2.68 -0.92
CA TYR A 42 -1.89 3.72 -0.62
C TYR A 42 -2.04 4.23 0.80
N LEU A 43 -0.94 4.57 1.45
CA LEU A 43 -0.92 5.28 2.73
C LEU A 43 -0.78 6.79 2.45
N GLU A 44 -1.80 7.56 2.80
CA GLU A 44 -1.74 9.03 2.81
C GLU A 44 -0.89 9.49 3.99
N TYR A 45 0.09 10.34 3.71
CA TYR A 45 0.85 11.06 4.73
C TYR A 45 1.14 12.48 4.27
N GLU A 46 1.37 13.38 5.21
CA GLU A 46 1.71 14.78 4.92
C GLU A 46 3.19 15.02 5.18
N GLU A 47 3.89 15.56 4.18
CA GLU A 47 5.29 15.96 4.28
C GLU A 47 5.46 17.36 3.71
N ASN A 48 6.00 18.29 4.50
CA ASN A 48 6.18 19.69 4.09
C ASN A 48 4.89 20.36 3.56
N GLY A 49 3.75 20.06 4.16
CA GLY A 49 2.44 20.60 3.75
C GLY A 49 1.90 20.04 2.43
N LYS A 50 2.52 18.97 1.90
CA LYS A 50 2.04 18.25 0.73
C LYS A 50 1.52 16.88 1.13
N LYS A 51 0.35 16.51 0.60
CA LYS A 51 -0.17 15.14 0.68
C LYS A 51 0.60 14.25 -0.28
N LEU A 52 1.16 13.18 0.25
CA LEU A 52 1.86 12.12 -0.46
C LEU A 52 1.15 10.79 -0.23
N TYR A 53 1.40 9.85 -1.13
CA TYR A 53 0.76 8.55 -1.14
C TYR A 53 1.82 7.47 -1.31
N GLU A 54 2.09 6.72 -0.25
CA GLU A 54 3.04 5.59 -0.27
C GLU A 54 2.31 4.31 -0.68
N PRO A 55 2.75 3.58 -1.71
CA PRO A 55 2.13 2.32 -2.10
C PRO A 55 2.20 1.28 -0.98
N LEU A 56 1.09 0.58 -0.76
CA LEU A 56 0.98 -0.55 0.16
C LEU A 56 0.80 -1.85 -0.62
N TYR A 57 1.58 -2.84 -0.23
CA TYR A 57 1.67 -4.14 -0.89
C TYR A 57 1.07 -5.24 -0.02
N ALA A 58 0.41 -6.19 -0.66
CA ALA A 58 0.02 -7.48 -0.08
C ALA A 58 0.63 -8.62 -0.89
N ILE A 59 0.86 -9.75 -0.21
CA ILE A 59 1.29 -10.98 -0.87
C ILE A 59 0.13 -11.51 -1.71
N VAL A 60 0.35 -11.69 -3.01
CA VAL A 60 -0.52 -12.46 -3.89
C VAL A 60 -0.18 -13.92 -3.64
N ARG A 61 -0.94 -14.58 -2.77
CA ARG A 61 -0.89 -16.04 -2.71
C ARG A 61 -1.63 -16.53 -3.95
N ASP A 62 -0.91 -17.14 -4.87
CA ASP A 62 -1.52 -17.98 -5.89
C ASP A 62 -2.24 -19.11 -5.13
N GLU A 63 -3.56 -18.99 -4.98
CA GLU A 63 -4.38 -20.09 -4.49
C GLU A 63 -4.46 -21.12 -5.61
N SER A 64 -3.39 -21.91 -5.74
CA SER A 64 -3.36 -23.16 -6.52
C SER A 64 -4.09 -24.29 -5.79
#